data_AF-A0A238XKQ1-F1
#
_entry.id   AF-A0A238XKQ1-F1
#
_cell.length_a   1.000
_cell.length_b   1.000
_cell.length_c   1.000
_cell.angle_alpha   90.00
_cell.angle_beta   90.00
_cell.angle_gamma   90.00
#
_symmetry.space_group_name_H-M   'P 1'
#
loop_
_entity.id
_entity.type
_entity.pdbx_description
1 polymer ?
#
loop_
_entity_poly.entity_id
_entity_poly.type
_entity_poly.pdbx_seq_one_letter_code
_entity_poly.pdbx_strand_id
1 'polypeptide(L)'
;MNGTAGEDHAVPTQWYRTTAWDAPAREEFEARLRRARADNRSQYLRIKARGLAGAGRPRDAEQLLRRLLAEYPDAFDAPSAMEALGDLAAQDGRPAEAVDWYRRLLGRRPDLNGTTGTARISLASALVRLGRHEEALAALDDVDDAALTMNSAVFGYRVVLAEAAAGLGDRDTAAHAARAALDLLDAPDQFFRHPGVGRARPTRAQLRRLRALARAGGRAAPSARTWRRFIRR
;
A
#
# COMPACT_ATOMS: atom_id res chain seq x y z
N MET A 1 -37.03 -10.00 46.57
CA MET A 1 -37.56 -10.10 45.19
C MET A 1 -37.21 -8.83 44.44
N ASN A 2 -37.02 -8.96 43.13
CA ASN A 2 -36.55 -7.99 42.13
C ASN A 2 -35.04 -7.77 42.00
N GLY A 3 -34.40 -8.75 41.34
CA GLY A 3 -33.21 -8.50 40.53
C GLY A 3 -33.62 -7.93 39.17
N THR A 4 -33.20 -6.71 38.88
CA THR A 4 -33.19 -6.16 37.52
C THR A 4 -32.04 -6.80 36.76
N ALA A 5 -32.37 -7.68 35.81
CA ALA A 5 -31.43 -8.24 34.87
C ALA A 5 -30.80 -7.09 34.07
N GLY A 6 -29.47 -6.99 34.14
CA GLY A 6 -28.71 -6.16 33.22
C GLY A 6 -28.89 -6.73 31.82
N GLU A 7 -29.46 -5.94 30.92
CA GLU A 7 -29.41 -6.22 29.49
C GLU A 7 -27.94 -6.22 29.08
N ASP A 8 -27.39 -7.42 28.89
CA ASP A 8 -26.15 -7.63 28.17
C ASP A 8 -26.34 -7.08 26.75
N HIS A 9 -25.95 -5.83 26.53
CA HIS A 9 -25.77 -5.28 25.20
C HIS A 9 -24.59 -5.99 24.53
N ALA A 10 -24.83 -7.23 24.09
CA ALA A 10 -23.92 -7.96 23.22
C ALA A 10 -23.67 -7.09 21.98
N VAL A 11 -22.48 -6.47 21.92
CA VAL A 11 -22.04 -5.74 20.73
C VAL A 11 -22.27 -6.66 19.53
N PRO A 12 -23.03 -6.24 18.49
CA PRO A 12 -23.30 -7.09 17.35
C PRO A 12 -21.99 -7.65 16.83
N THR A 13 -21.85 -8.98 16.85
CA THR A 13 -20.64 -9.65 16.40
C THR A 13 -20.34 -9.14 14.99
N GLN A 14 -19.20 -8.48 14.81
CA GLN A 14 -18.80 -7.90 13.53
C GLN A 14 -18.33 -9.03 12.60
N TRP A 15 -19.29 -9.81 12.12
CA TRP A 15 -19.11 -11.02 11.31
C TRP A 15 -18.18 -10.81 10.11
N TYR A 16 -18.19 -9.61 9.52
CA TYR A 16 -17.34 -9.21 8.40
C TYR A 16 -15.88 -8.92 8.78
N ARG A 17 -15.53 -8.83 10.07
CA ARG A 17 -14.15 -8.64 10.58
C ARG A 17 -13.47 -9.93 11.03
N THR A 18 -14.22 -11.03 11.14
CA THR A 18 -13.65 -12.34 11.50
C THR A 18 -12.64 -12.80 10.44
N THR A 19 -11.66 -13.60 10.83
CA THR A 19 -10.67 -14.18 9.90
C THR A 19 -10.99 -15.61 9.48
N ALA A 20 -11.95 -16.28 10.16
CA ALA A 20 -12.45 -17.59 9.80
C ALA A 20 -13.09 -17.59 8.39
N TRP A 21 -12.83 -18.64 7.62
CA TRP A 21 -13.25 -18.75 6.21
C TRP A 21 -13.19 -20.19 5.69
N ASP A 22 -13.48 -21.14 6.57
CA ASP A 22 -13.89 -22.48 6.15
C ASP A 22 -15.29 -22.42 5.51
N ALA A 23 -15.80 -23.57 5.05
CA ALA A 23 -17.10 -23.62 4.37
C ALA A 23 -18.25 -23.06 5.22
N PRO A 24 -18.39 -23.41 6.53
CA PRO A 24 -19.43 -22.84 7.38
C PRO A 24 -19.30 -21.32 7.56
N ALA A 25 -18.11 -20.81 7.85
CA ALA A 25 -17.90 -19.37 8.04
C ALA A 25 -18.16 -18.59 6.74
N ARG A 26 -17.83 -19.17 5.58
CA ARG A 26 -18.13 -18.59 4.27
C ARG A 26 -19.64 -18.55 4.03
N GLU A 27 -20.35 -19.66 4.26
CA GLU A 27 -21.81 -19.71 4.09
C GLU A 27 -22.52 -18.68 5.00
N GLU A 28 -22.09 -18.58 6.25
CA GLU A 28 -22.61 -17.61 7.21
C GLU A 28 -22.35 -16.16 6.74
N PHE A 29 -21.14 -15.87 6.26
CA PHE A 29 -20.80 -14.57 5.68
C PHE A 29 -21.71 -14.24 4.50
N GLU A 30 -21.91 -15.17 3.57
CA GLU A 30 -22.76 -14.96 2.39
C GLU A 30 -24.24 -14.79 2.77
N ALA A 31 -24.74 -15.54 3.75
CA ALA A 31 -26.11 -15.37 4.26
C ALA A 31 -26.32 -13.97 4.87
N ARG A 32 -25.35 -13.48 5.65
CA ARG A 32 -25.42 -12.13 6.22
C ARG A 32 -25.22 -11.02 5.18
N LEU A 33 -24.30 -11.19 4.23
CA LEU A 33 -24.08 -10.24 3.15
C LEU A 33 -25.33 -10.08 2.28
N ARG A 34 -26.04 -11.17 1.96
CA ARG A 34 -27.33 -11.12 1.23
C ARG A 34 -28.41 -10.33 1.96
N ARG A 35 -28.46 -10.41 3.29
CA ARG A 35 -29.43 -9.67 4.11
C ARG A 35 -29.00 -8.21 4.38
N ALA A 36 -27.73 -7.88 4.17
CA ALA A 36 -27.23 -6.53 4.34
C ALA A 36 -27.79 -5.57 3.27
N ARG A 37 -27.90 -4.28 3.67
CA ARG A 37 -28.20 -3.18 2.76
C ARG A 37 -27.17 -3.14 1.63
N ALA A 38 -27.63 -2.92 0.39
CA ALA A 38 -26.80 -2.95 -0.81
C ALA A 38 -25.56 -2.03 -0.68
N ASP A 39 -25.75 -0.81 -0.18
CA ASP A 39 -24.70 0.20 -0.02
C ASP A 39 -23.57 -0.22 0.94
N ASN A 40 -23.83 -1.16 1.85
CA ASN A 40 -22.82 -1.63 2.80
C ASN A 40 -22.05 -2.86 2.30
N ARG A 41 -22.53 -3.53 1.24
CA ARG A 41 -21.97 -4.82 0.81
C ARG A 41 -20.53 -4.69 0.31
N SER A 42 -20.22 -3.64 -0.45
CA SER A 42 -18.84 -3.34 -0.88
C SER A 42 -17.90 -3.18 0.31
N GLN A 43 -18.36 -2.46 1.35
CA GLN A 43 -17.58 -2.23 2.56
C GLN A 43 -17.30 -3.55 3.29
N TYR A 44 -18.30 -4.42 3.41
CA TYR A 44 -18.13 -5.73 4.06
C TYR A 44 -17.21 -6.66 3.30
N LEU A 45 -17.32 -6.71 1.97
CA LEU A 45 -16.40 -7.45 1.11
C LEU A 45 -14.95 -6.96 1.29
N ARG A 46 -14.73 -5.64 1.28
CA ARG A 46 -13.40 -5.05 1.48
C ARG A 46 -12.82 -5.36 2.86
N ILE A 47 -13.62 -5.18 3.91
CA ILE A 47 -13.16 -5.41 5.29
C ILE A 47 -12.80 -6.89 5.48
N LYS A 48 -13.65 -7.80 4.98
CA LYS A 48 -13.38 -9.23 5.05
C LYS A 48 -12.12 -9.60 4.26
N ALA A 49 -11.97 -9.11 3.04
CA ALA A 49 -10.77 -9.31 2.25
C ALA A 49 -9.49 -8.87 2.97
N ARG A 50 -9.51 -7.68 3.61
CA ARG A 50 -8.39 -7.21 4.42
C ARG A 50 -8.06 -8.16 5.58
N GLY A 51 -9.08 -8.64 6.29
CA GLY A 51 -8.90 -9.62 7.37
C GLY A 51 -8.28 -10.94 6.88
N LEU A 52 -8.77 -11.44 5.73
CA LEU A 52 -8.25 -12.66 5.12
C LEU A 52 -6.80 -12.53 4.65
N ALA A 53 -6.43 -11.41 4.04
CA ALA A 53 -5.05 -11.14 3.65
C ALA A 53 -4.11 -11.15 4.88
N GLY A 54 -4.51 -10.46 5.97
CA GLY A 54 -3.75 -10.44 7.23
C GLY A 54 -3.66 -11.81 7.92
N ALA A 55 -4.62 -12.70 7.70
CA ALA A 55 -4.64 -14.06 8.21
C ALA A 55 -3.88 -15.08 7.33
N GLY A 56 -3.10 -14.62 6.34
CA GLY A 56 -2.34 -15.50 5.45
C GLY A 56 -3.20 -16.20 4.40
N ARG A 57 -4.38 -15.64 4.07
CA ARG A 57 -5.29 -16.16 3.03
C ARG A 57 -5.45 -15.17 1.87
N PRO A 58 -4.34 -14.80 1.17
CA PRO A 58 -4.36 -13.76 0.15
C PRO A 58 -5.20 -14.13 -1.09
N ARG A 59 -5.31 -15.42 -1.43
CA ARG A 59 -6.12 -15.88 -2.57
C ARG A 59 -7.61 -15.65 -2.36
N ASP A 60 -8.12 -15.89 -1.15
CA ASP A 60 -9.51 -15.61 -0.83
C ASP A 60 -9.79 -14.11 -0.73
N ALA A 61 -8.83 -13.33 -0.21
CA ALA A 61 -8.90 -11.87 -0.23
C ALA A 61 -9.00 -11.34 -1.67
N GLU A 62 -8.14 -11.83 -2.58
CA GLU A 62 -8.16 -11.47 -3.99
C GLU A 62 -9.52 -11.77 -4.65
N GLN A 63 -10.12 -12.94 -4.37
CA GLN A 63 -11.45 -13.29 -4.87
C GLN A 63 -12.53 -12.31 -4.40
N LEU A 64 -12.55 -11.93 -3.12
CA LEU A 64 -13.53 -10.98 -2.58
C LEU A 64 -13.36 -9.58 -3.17
N LEU A 65 -12.11 -9.13 -3.39
CA LEU A 65 -11.85 -7.82 -3.99
C LEU A 65 -12.25 -7.77 -5.46
N ARG A 66 -11.97 -8.84 -6.23
CA ARG A 66 -12.44 -8.95 -7.62
C ARG A 66 -13.97 -8.96 -7.68
N ARG A 67 -14.62 -9.69 -6.77
CA ARG A 67 -16.09 -9.69 -6.65
C ARG A 67 -16.63 -8.30 -6.34
N LEU A 68 -16.00 -7.56 -5.43
CA LEU A 68 -16.37 -6.18 -5.13
C LEU A 68 -16.35 -5.33 -6.40
N LEU A 69 -15.28 -5.39 -7.19
CA LEU A 69 -15.17 -4.61 -8.43
C LEU A 69 -16.14 -5.06 -9.53
N ALA A 70 -16.54 -6.34 -9.54
CA ALA A 70 -17.50 -6.86 -10.51
C ALA A 70 -18.95 -6.49 -10.16
N GLU A 71 -19.33 -6.58 -8.88
CA GLU A 71 -20.70 -6.32 -8.41
C GLU A 71 -20.94 -4.84 -8.08
N TYR A 72 -19.89 -4.11 -7.68
CA TYR A 72 -19.96 -2.73 -7.19
C TYR A 72 -18.85 -1.85 -7.79
N PRO A 73 -18.76 -1.72 -9.13
CA PRO A 73 -17.65 -1.04 -9.81
C PRO A 73 -17.49 0.45 -9.45
N ASP A 74 -18.58 1.09 -9.03
CA ASP A 74 -18.64 2.53 -8.72
C ASP A 74 -18.80 2.82 -7.21
N ALA A 75 -18.71 1.79 -6.36
CA ALA A 75 -18.77 1.99 -4.92
C ALA A 75 -17.55 2.77 -4.42
N PHE A 76 -17.75 3.50 -3.31
CA PHE A 76 -16.68 4.24 -2.65
C PHE A 76 -15.47 3.36 -2.26
N ASP A 77 -15.69 2.06 -2.02
CA ASP A 77 -14.64 1.10 -1.69
C ASP A 77 -13.84 0.60 -2.92
N ALA A 78 -14.33 0.79 -4.15
CA ALA A 78 -13.68 0.28 -5.37
C ALA A 78 -12.21 0.73 -5.53
N PRO A 79 -11.82 1.99 -5.26
CA PRO A 79 -10.43 2.43 -5.33
C PRO A 79 -9.51 1.65 -4.39
N SER A 80 -9.93 1.48 -3.13
CA SER A 80 -9.17 0.68 -2.16
C SER A 80 -9.10 -0.81 -2.51
N ALA A 81 -10.09 -1.33 -3.24
CA ALA A 81 -10.05 -2.70 -3.73
C ALA A 81 -9.05 -2.87 -4.87
N MET A 82 -8.97 -1.91 -5.79
CA MET A 82 -7.92 -1.89 -6.82
C MET A 82 -6.53 -1.77 -6.21
N GLU A 83 -6.35 -0.90 -5.20
CA GLU A 83 -5.09 -0.76 -4.46
C GLU A 83 -4.68 -2.10 -3.82
N ALA A 84 -5.60 -2.73 -3.09
CA ALA A 84 -5.33 -4.01 -2.42
C ALA A 84 -5.05 -5.16 -3.41
N LEU A 85 -5.71 -5.18 -4.58
CA LEU A 85 -5.39 -6.15 -5.64
C LEU A 85 -3.97 -5.93 -6.21
N GLY A 86 -3.57 -4.68 -6.38
CA GLY A 86 -2.20 -4.33 -6.75
C GLY A 86 -1.19 -4.82 -5.71
N ASP A 87 -1.46 -4.58 -4.43
CA ASP A 87 -0.59 -4.98 -3.33
C ASP A 87 -0.45 -6.49 -3.23
N LEU A 88 -1.57 -7.23 -3.34
CA LEU A 88 -1.57 -8.69 -3.33
C LEU A 88 -0.80 -9.26 -4.53
N ALA A 89 -1.01 -8.71 -5.74
CA ALA A 89 -0.26 -9.12 -6.93
C ALA A 89 1.24 -8.86 -6.78
N ALA A 90 1.62 -7.70 -6.24
CA ALA A 90 3.00 -7.37 -5.97
C ALA A 90 3.63 -8.37 -4.98
N GLN A 91 2.97 -8.64 -3.85
CA GLN A 91 3.45 -9.59 -2.83
C GLN A 91 3.59 -11.02 -3.39
N ASP A 92 2.66 -11.43 -4.27
CA ASP A 92 2.62 -12.75 -4.90
C ASP A 92 3.58 -12.89 -6.10
N GLY A 93 4.50 -11.95 -6.31
CA GLY A 93 5.49 -12.09 -7.39
C GLY A 93 4.97 -11.71 -8.78
N ARG A 94 3.80 -11.07 -8.89
CA ARG A 94 3.14 -10.66 -10.15
C ARG A 94 3.21 -9.14 -10.38
N PRO A 95 4.39 -8.54 -10.59
CA PRO A 95 4.52 -7.08 -10.71
C PRO A 95 3.82 -6.49 -11.94
N ALA A 96 3.69 -7.24 -13.05
CA ALA A 96 2.96 -6.76 -14.22
C ALA A 96 1.46 -6.53 -13.92
N GLU A 97 0.82 -7.47 -13.25
CA GLU A 97 -0.57 -7.32 -12.83
C GLU A 97 -0.74 -6.23 -11.77
N ALA A 98 0.23 -6.08 -10.86
CA ALA A 98 0.22 -4.99 -9.90
C ALA A 98 0.20 -3.62 -10.61
N VAL A 99 1.04 -3.43 -11.62
CA VAL A 99 1.06 -2.23 -12.47
C VAL A 99 -0.31 -1.95 -13.08
N ASP A 100 -0.98 -2.98 -13.63
CA ASP A 100 -2.30 -2.82 -14.23
C ASP A 100 -3.34 -2.35 -13.22
N TRP A 101 -3.36 -2.92 -12.02
CA TRP A 101 -4.28 -2.50 -10.96
C TRP A 101 -4.03 -1.07 -10.47
N TYR A 102 -2.77 -0.69 -10.23
CA TYR A 102 -2.46 0.68 -9.81
C TYR A 102 -2.75 1.70 -10.91
N ARG A 103 -2.53 1.37 -12.18
CA ARG A 103 -2.89 2.24 -13.32
C ARG A 103 -4.40 2.41 -13.45
N ARG A 104 -5.18 1.34 -13.29
CA ARG A 104 -6.65 1.41 -13.26
C ARG A 104 -7.14 2.30 -12.11
N LEU A 105 -6.54 2.16 -10.94
CA LEU A 105 -6.82 3.02 -9.78
C LEU A 105 -6.53 4.49 -10.11
N LEU A 106 -5.32 4.81 -10.56
CA LEU A 106 -4.91 6.18 -10.85
C LEU A 106 -5.72 6.81 -11.99
N GLY A 107 -6.14 6.01 -12.98
CA GLY A 107 -7.02 6.46 -14.06
C GLY A 107 -8.44 6.80 -13.58
N ARG A 108 -8.96 6.12 -12.56
CA ARG A 108 -10.28 6.40 -11.98
C ARG A 108 -10.26 7.42 -10.86
N ARG A 109 -9.21 7.43 -10.04
CA ARG A 109 -9.05 8.26 -8.82
C ARG A 109 -7.64 8.81 -8.73
N PRO A 110 -7.28 9.80 -9.57
CA PRO A 110 -5.96 10.42 -9.54
C PRO A 110 -5.67 11.19 -8.25
N ASP A 111 -6.73 11.60 -7.53
CA ASP A 111 -6.70 12.24 -6.21
C ASP A 111 -6.43 11.25 -5.06
N LEU A 112 -6.47 9.93 -5.34
CA LEU A 112 -6.27 8.84 -4.38
C LEU A 112 -7.22 8.86 -3.18
N ASN A 113 -8.33 9.60 -3.27
CA ASN A 113 -9.32 9.67 -2.20
C ASN A 113 -10.00 8.31 -2.01
N GLY A 114 -9.97 7.79 -0.77
CA GLY A 114 -10.47 6.46 -0.44
C GLY A 114 -9.42 5.35 -0.50
N THR A 115 -8.12 5.69 -0.62
CA THR A 115 -6.99 4.75 -0.65
C THR A 115 -6.01 5.03 0.50
N THR A 116 -4.86 4.34 0.54
CA THR A 116 -3.76 4.72 1.46
C THR A 116 -3.00 5.98 1.04
N GLY A 117 -3.23 6.49 -0.18
CA GLY A 117 -2.47 7.60 -0.75
C GLY A 117 -1.10 7.19 -1.31
N THR A 118 -0.76 5.91 -1.31
CA THR A 118 0.59 5.43 -1.69
C THR A 118 0.64 4.69 -3.04
N ALA A 119 -0.48 4.61 -3.77
CA ALA A 119 -0.55 3.86 -5.02
C ALA A 119 0.48 4.27 -6.09
N ARG A 120 0.89 5.55 -6.15
CA ARG A 120 1.97 6.02 -7.03
C ARG A 120 3.33 5.40 -6.66
N ILE A 121 3.64 5.32 -5.36
CA ILE A 121 4.86 4.68 -4.85
C ILE A 121 4.82 3.17 -5.12
N SER A 122 3.66 2.53 -4.90
CA SER A 122 3.50 1.09 -5.16
C SER A 122 3.59 0.75 -6.65
N LEU A 123 3.02 1.59 -7.52
CA LEU A 123 3.19 1.50 -8.97
C LEU A 123 4.68 1.59 -9.36
N ALA A 124 5.38 2.61 -8.87
CA ALA A 124 6.80 2.79 -9.15
C ALA A 124 7.63 1.60 -8.63
N SER A 125 7.30 1.06 -7.46
CA SER A 125 7.93 -0.16 -6.93
C SER A 125 7.73 -1.38 -7.83
N ALA A 126 6.52 -1.59 -8.33
CA ALA A 126 6.23 -2.67 -9.27
C ALA A 126 6.96 -2.48 -10.61
N LEU A 127 7.07 -1.24 -11.11
CA LEU A 127 7.83 -0.89 -12.32
C LEU A 127 9.33 -1.14 -12.17
N VAL A 128 9.93 -0.80 -11.02
CA VAL A 128 11.33 -1.15 -10.71
C VAL A 128 11.57 -2.65 -10.81
N ARG A 129 10.66 -3.47 -10.29
CA ARG A 129 10.77 -4.94 -10.36
C ARG A 129 10.68 -5.49 -11.79
N LEU A 130 10.06 -4.74 -12.69
CA LEU A 130 10.01 -5.06 -14.13
C LEU A 130 11.21 -4.48 -14.90
N GLY A 131 12.14 -3.78 -14.25
CA GLY A 131 13.24 -3.08 -14.92
C GLY A 131 12.81 -1.79 -15.65
N ARG A 132 11.58 -1.33 -15.47
CA ARG A 132 11.00 -0.17 -16.14
C ARG A 132 11.30 1.11 -15.36
N HIS A 133 12.59 1.42 -15.22
CA HIS A 133 13.08 2.44 -14.28
C HIS A 133 12.67 3.87 -14.65
N GLU A 134 12.61 4.22 -15.93
CA GLU A 134 12.14 5.56 -16.37
C GLU A 134 10.66 5.78 -16.01
N GLU A 135 9.82 4.78 -16.26
CA GLU A 135 8.40 4.84 -15.89
C GLU A 135 8.20 4.86 -14.37
N ALA A 136 9.09 4.20 -13.62
CA ALA A 136 9.07 4.27 -12.17
C ALA A 136 9.34 5.69 -11.67
N LEU A 137 10.33 6.40 -12.24
CA LEU A 137 10.59 7.79 -11.90
C LEU A 137 9.42 8.70 -12.30
N ALA A 138 8.85 8.52 -13.49
CA ALA A 138 7.68 9.28 -13.92
C ALA A 138 6.46 9.09 -12.99
N ALA A 139 6.26 7.89 -12.46
CA ALA A 139 5.21 7.62 -11.47
C ALA A 139 5.45 8.31 -10.11
N LEU A 140 6.71 8.65 -9.79
CA LEU A 140 7.09 9.38 -8.59
C LEU A 140 7.05 10.91 -8.75
N ASP A 141 7.03 11.45 -9.97
CA ASP A 141 7.07 12.90 -10.22
C ASP A 141 5.88 13.65 -9.58
N ASP A 142 4.71 13.01 -9.52
CA ASP A 142 3.50 13.55 -8.90
C ASP A 142 3.43 13.27 -7.38
N VAL A 143 4.44 12.65 -6.79
CA VAL A 143 4.49 12.39 -5.35
C VAL A 143 5.21 13.56 -4.68
N ASP A 144 4.43 14.41 -4.01
CA ASP A 144 4.96 15.35 -3.03
C ASP A 144 5.35 14.58 -1.76
N ASP A 145 6.64 14.36 -1.55
CA ASP A 145 7.14 13.60 -0.41
C ASP A 145 6.94 14.34 0.91
N ALA A 146 6.80 15.67 0.90
CA ALA A 146 6.44 16.46 2.08
C ALA A 146 4.97 16.28 2.47
N ALA A 147 4.11 15.89 1.53
CA ALA A 147 2.70 15.58 1.79
C ALA A 147 2.50 14.15 2.36
N LEU A 148 3.53 13.29 2.32
CA LEU A 148 3.45 11.94 2.86
C LEU A 148 3.42 11.98 4.40
N THR A 149 2.28 11.60 4.97
CA THR A 149 2.08 11.68 6.42
C THR A 149 2.91 10.66 7.20
N MET A 150 3.15 9.46 6.67
CA MET A 150 3.85 8.38 7.41
C MET A 150 5.31 8.27 7.00
N ASN A 151 6.23 8.18 7.97
CA ASN A 151 7.65 7.90 7.70
C ASN A 151 7.86 6.60 6.90
N SER A 152 6.96 5.61 7.03
CA SER A 152 6.99 4.37 6.26
C SER A 152 6.70 4.61 4.76
N ALA A 153 5.85 5.58 4.44
CA ALA A 153 5.57 5.97 3.06
C ALA A 153 6.75 6.76 2.47
N VAL A 154 7.30 7.72 3.24
CA VAL A 154 8.53 8.43 2.86
C VAL A 154 9.68 7.44 2.62
N PHE A 155 9.86 6.47 3.52
CA PHE A 155 10.83 5.39 3.35
C PHE A 155 10.59 4.62 2.05
N GLY A 156 9.36 4.19 1.79
CA GLY A 156 8.99 3.49 0.55
C GLY A 156 9.33 4.30 -0.71
N TYR A 157 8.97 5.58 -0.73
CA TYR A 157 9.34 6.51 -1.79
C TYR A 157 10.86 6.56 -2.01
N ARG A 158 11.65 6.75 -0.94
CA ARG A 158 13.12 6.85 -1.03
C ARG A 158 13.76 5.55 -1.51
N VAL A 159 13.24 4.39 -1.10
CA VAL A 159 13.70 3.07 -1.59
C VAL A 159 13.48 2.94 -3.09
N VAL A 160 12.26 3.24 -3.55
CA VAL A 160 11.92 3.11 -4.98
C VAL A 160 12.75 4.08 -5.82
N LEU A 161 12.91 5.31 -5.35
CA LEU A 161 13.77 6.30 -6.00
C LEU A 161 15.22 5.81 -6.11
N ALA A 162 15.78 5.26 -5.03
CA ALA A 162 17.14 4.75 -5.02
C ALA A 162 17.34 3.60 -6.03
N GLU A 163 16.39 2.66 -6.10
CA GLU A 163 16.47 1.53 -7.03
C GLU A 163 16.25 1.94 -8.48
N ALA A 164 15.31 2.85 -8.76
CA ALA A 164 15.06 3.36 -10.10
C ALA A 164 16.28 4.13 -10.63
N ALA A 165 16.85 5.03 -9.83
CA ALA A 165 18.07 5.76 -10.18
C ALA A 165 19.26 4.81 -10.40
N ALA A 166 19.42 3.80 -9.54
CA ALA A 166 20.47 2.80 -9.69
C ALA A 166 20.32 2.00 -11.00
N GLY A 167 19.09 1.64 -11.37
CA GLY A 167 18.79 0.94 -12.63
C GLY A 167 19.11 1.76 -13.88
N LEU A 168 19.07 3.09 -13.77
CA LEU A 168 19.47 4.02 -14.84
C LEU A 168 20.96 4.41 -14.80
N GLY A 169 21.72 3.90 -13.83
CA GLY A 169 23.13 4.25 -13.64
C GLY A 169 23.39 5.60 -12.98
N ASP A 170 22.36 6.30 -12.50
CA ASP A 170 22.51 7.53 -11.70
C ASP A 170 22.91 7.17 -10.25
N ARG A 171 24.22 6.99 -10.07
CA ARG A 171 24.81 6.56 -8.79
C ARG A 171 24.66 7.60 -7.68
N ASP A 172 24.65 8.88 -8.03
CA ASP A 172 24.60 9.96 -7.04
C ASP A 172 23.20 10.10 -6.45
N THR A 173 22.17 10.13 -7.30
CA THR A 173 20.77 10.10 -6.85
C THR A 173 20.47 8.82 -6.07
N ALA A 174 20.93 7.66 -6.57
CA ALA A 174 20.74 6.39 -5.88
C ALA A 174 21.34 6.40 -4.47
N ALA A 175 22.58 6.87 -4.33
CA ALA A 175 23.24 6.95 -3.03
C ALA A 175 22.61 7.97 -2.10
N HIS A 176 22.18 9.12 -2.61
CA HIS A 176 21.47 10.13 -1.82
C HIS A 176 20.14 9.60 -1.28
N ALA A 177 19.29 9.05 -2.15
CA ALA A 177 18.01 8.48 -1.76
C ALA A 177 18.18 7.29 -0.79
N ALA A 178 19.18 6.43 -1.00
CA ALA A 178 19.46 5.33 -0.10
C ALA A 178 19.91 5.78 1.30
N ARG A 179 20.72 6.83 1.40
CA ARG A 179 21.10 7.44 2.69
C ARG A 179 19.88 8.01 3.41
N ALA A 180 19.07 8.80 2.71
CA ALA A 180 17.83 9.35 3.27
C ALA A 180 16.87 8.26 3.77
N ALA A 181 16.76 7.13 3.06
CA ALA A 181 15.98 5.98 3.52
C ALA A 181 16.54 5.35 4.80
N LEU A 182 17.87 5.24 4.92
CA LEU A 182 18.52 4.68 6.12
C LEU A 182 18.37 5.61 7.32
N ASP A 183 18.50 6.93 7.13
CA ASP A 183 18.36 7.93 8.19
C ASP A 183 16.97 7.87 8.85
N LEU A 184 15.93 7.54 8.08
CA LEU A 184 14.55 7.36 8.60
C LEU A 184 14.40 6.18 9.57
N LEU A 185 15.32 5.20 9.56
CA LEU A 185 15.24 4.05 10.46
C LEU A 185 15.68 4.39 11.89
N ASP A 186 16.56 5.39 12.01
CA ASP A 186 17.09 5.90 13.26
C ASP A 186 16.30 7.13 13.77
N ALA A 187 15.31 7.60 13.00
CA ALA A 187 14.45 8.68 13.39
C ALA A 187 13.65 8.35 14.67
N PRO A 188 13.39 9.36 15.53
CA PRO A 188 12.53 9.17 16.70
C PRO A 188 11.11 8.78 16.27
N ASP A 189 10.34 8.24 17.21
CA ASP A 189 8.95 7.89 16.94
C ASP A 189 8.16 9.11 16.45
N GLN A 190 7.56 8.97 15.27
CA GLN A 190 6.82 10.04 14.61
C GLN A 190 5.62 10.51 15.45
N PHE A 191 5.00 9.58 16.20
CA PHE A 191 3.84 9.85 17.04
C PHE A 191 4.13 9.46 18.49
N PHE A 192 4.36 10.47 19.33
CA PHE A 192 4.68 10.27 20.75
C PHE A 192 3.68 9.37 21.50
N ARG A 193 2.37 9.52 21.22
CA ARG A 193 1.31 8.73 21.88
C ARG A 193 1.12 7.33 21.31
N HIS A 194 1.73 7.04 20.16
CA HIS A 194 1.62 5.75 19.49
C HIS A 194 3.00 5.31 18.95
N PRO A 195 3.91 4.90 19.85
CA PRO A 195 5.25 4.44 19.48
C PRO A 195 5.22 3.40 18.37
N GLY A 196 6.13 3.51 17.40
CA GLY A 196 6.22 2.61 16.25
C GLY A 196 5.19 2.82 15.12
N VAL A 197 4.15 3.65 15.29
CA VAL A 197 3.28 4.04 14.17
C VAL A 197 4.09 4.86 13.17
N GLY A 198 3.93 4.54 11.88
CA GLY A 198 4.71 5.15 10.80
C GLY A 198 6.15 4.63 10.67
N ARG A 199 6.61 3.72 11.52
CA ARG A 199 7.96 3.16 11.43
C ARG A 199 8.08 2.19 10.24
N ALA A 200 9.08 2.40 9.38
CA ALA A 200 9.41 1.48 8.30
C ALA A 200 9.94 0.14 8.83
N ARG A 201 9.62 -0.96 8.15
CA ARG A 201 10.09 -2.32 8.50
C ARG A 201 10.76 -3.00 7.30
N PRO A 202 11.98 -2.58 6.91
CA PRO A 202 12.67 -3.16 5.78
C PRO A 202 13.14 -4.60 6.07
N THR A 203 13.17 -5.42 5.03
CA THR A 203 13.79 -6.74 5.09
C THR A 203 15.32 -6.64 5.18
N ARG A 204 15.97 -7.71 5.65
CA ARG A 204 17.44 -7.80 5.65
C ARG A 204 18.04 -7.58 4.25
N ALA A 205 17.37 -8.08 3.21
CA ALA A 205 17.80 -7.91 1.82
C ALA A 205 17.74 -6.43 1.39
N GLN A 206 16.63 -5.74 1.69
CA GLN A 206 16.49 -4.30 1.42
C GLN A 206 17.55 -3.49 2.16
N LEU A 207 17.82 -3.78 3.44
CA LEU A 207 18.88 -3.09 4.20
C LEU A 207 20.27 -3.26 3.59
N ARG A 208 20.64 -4.49 3.18
CA ARG A 208 21.92 -4.73 2.51
C ARG A 208 22.02 -3.94 1.22
N ARG A 209 20.94 -3.94 0.45
CA ARG A 209 20.87 -3.26 -0.84
C ARG A 209 21.00 -1.74 -0.69
N LEU A 210 20.25 -1.11 0.23
CA LEU A 210 20.36 0.33 0.52
C LEU A 210 21.77 0.72 0.97
N ARG A 211 22.39 -0.07 1.86
CA ARG A 211 23.77 0.19 2.30
C ARG A 211 24.79 0.08 1.17
N ALA A 212 24.58 -0.83 0.22
CA ALA A 212 25.42 -0.94 -0.96
C ALA A 212 25.28 0.29 -1.87
N LEU A 213 24.05 0.73 -2.16
CA LEU A 213 23.77 1.93 -2.95
C LEU A 213 24.36 3.19 -2.29
N ALA A 214 24.18 3.35 -0.98
CA ALA A 214 24.71 4.47 -0.21
C ALA A 214 26.25 4.60 -0.28
N ARG A 215 26.97 3.49 -0.42
CA ARG A 215 28.44 3.46 -0.53
C ARG A 215 28.95 3.63 -1.96
N ALA A 216 28.14 3.29 -2.95
CA ALA A 216 28.53 3.30 -4.36
C ALA A 216 28.56 4.71 -4.98
N GLY A 217 27.87 5.68 -4.39
CA GLY A 217 27.96 7.09 -4.79
C GLY A 217 29.13 7.80 -4.09
N GLY A 218 29.72 8.79 -4.77
CA GLY A 218 30.76 9.62 -4.17
C GLY A 218 30.24 10.39 -2.95
N ARG A 219 31.15 10.89 -2.09
CA ARG A 219 30.84 11.91 -1.07
C ARG A 219 30.58 13.30 -1.70
N ALA A 220 30.02 13.35 -2.90
CA ALA A 220 29.71 14.59 -3.57
C ALA A 220 28.39 15.17 -3.01
N ALA A 221 28.41 16.46 -2.70
CA ALA A 221 27.21 17.23 -2.40
C ALA A 221 26.17 17.04 -3.53
N PRO A 222 24.86 17.06 -3.22
CA PRO A 222 23.83 16.86 -4.24
C PRO A 222 24.06 17.87 -5.37
N SER A 223 24.33 17.38 -6.58
CA SER A 223 24.39 18.29 -7.73
C SER A 223 22.99 18.89 -7.87
N ALA A 224 22.89 20.22 -7.82
CA ALA A 224 21.65 20.97 -8.03
C ALA A 224 21.03 20.77 -9.43
N ARG A 225 21.63 19.92 -10.27
CA ARG A 225 21.05 19.42 -11.51
C ARG A 225 20.32 18.10 -11.21
N THR A 226 19.09 18.02 -11.73
CA THR A 226 18.28 16.80 -11.96
C THR A 226 17.11 16.50 -11.00
N TRP A 227 16.44 17.51 -10.42
CA TRP A 227 15.06 17.32 -9.90
C TRP A 227 14.05 18.39 -10.34
N ARG A 228 14.31 19.11 -11.44
CA ARG A 228 13.38 20.12 -12.01
C ARG A 228 13.40 20.15 -13.55
N ARG A 229 13.18 19.03 -14.22
CA ARG A 229 12.98 19.06 -15.69
C ARG A 229 11.73 18.38 -16.25
N PHE A 230 10.80 17.97 -15.39
CA PHE A 230 9.45 17.57 -15.81
C PHE A 230 8.35 18.36 -15.09
N ILE A 231 8.55 19.66 -14.90
CA ILE A 231 7.46 20.58 -14.58
C ILE A 231 7.14 21.39 -15.84
N ARG A 232 6.06 20.97 -16.52
CA ARG A 232 5.22 21.72 -17.47
C ARG A 232 5.86 22.19 -18.78
N ARG A 233 5.42 21.58 -19.88
CA ARG A 233 4.83 22.33 -21.00
C ARG A 233 3.33 22.11 -20.96
#